data_AF-A0A8J4CFT2-F1
#
_entry.id   AF-A0A8J4CFT2-F1
#
_cell.length_a   1.000
_cell.length_b   1.000
_cell.length_c   1.000
_cell.angle_alpha   90.00
_cell.angle_beta   90.00
_cell.angle_gamma   90.00
#
_symmetry.space_group_name_H-M   'P 1'
#
loop_
_entity.id
_entity.type
_entity.pdbx_description
1 polymer ?
#
loop_
_entity_poly.entity_id
_entity_poly.type
_entity_poly.pdbx_seq_one_letter_code
_entity_poly.pdbx_strand_id
1 'polypeptide(L)'
;MTVSIAFSPGFIRVLSGGSSLGRAPPLGGSGGDEDGPQKDGTDAARAAAPCSGVVLIGDAIHCFPPDLGQGVNSSMTDALVLAQALDEASGNLARALPLFEARQAPEAAALAEIMTFGFPYQYNQDTFKRNLWMLNTVLRSALHGLFPWAFSPQTFMLIRRAEMSYVQIREAVHTTTQRIWVLAGTLAALAILAIRAIVVAAGAPVS
;
A
#
# COMPACT_ATOMS: atom_id res chain seq x y z
N MET A 1 7.01 17.75 8.06
CA MET A 1 6.87 17.61 6.60
C MET A 1 6.28 16.23 6.36
N THR A 2 5.00 16.16 6.04
CA THR A 2 4.31 14.89 5.74
C THR A 2 4.42 14.69 4.24
N VAL A 3 5.28 13.76 3.81
CA VAL A 3 5.29 13.32 2.41
C VAL A 3 4.08 12.40 2.26
N SER A 4 2.96 12.97 1.79
CA SER A 4 1.78 12.19 1.43
C SER A 4 2.00 11.65 0.02
N ILE A 5 2.41 10.39 -0.08
CA ILE A 5 2.48 9.68 -1.37
C ILE A 5 1.03 9.29 -1.71
N ALA A 6 0.36 10.18 -2.45
CA ALA A 6 -0.96 9.89 -2.98
C ALA A 6 -0.80 8.91 -4.15
N PHE A 7 -1.05 7.61 -3.90
CA PHE A 7 -1.28 6.65 -4.98
C PHE A 7 -2.62 6.99 -5.64
N SER A 8 -2.58 7.63 -6.80
CA SER A 8 -3.77 7.81 -7.63
C SER A 8 -4.16 6.46 -8.23
N PRO A 9 -5.42 6.02 -8.15
CA PRO A 9 -5.89 4.87 -8.93
C PRO A 9 -5.65 5.17 -10.42
N GLY A 10 -4.91 4.29 -11.11
CA GLY A 10 -4.51 4.45 -12.51
C GLY A 10 -3.07 4.92 -12.75
N PHE A 11 -2.15 4.69 -11.81
CA PHE A 11 -0.73 5.05 -11.96
C PHE A 11 -0.02 4.15 -12.99
N ILE A 12 -0.50 2.91 -13.22
CA ILE A 12 0.02 2.05 -14.29
C ILE A 12 -0.80 2.25 -15.57
N ARG A 13 -0.41 3.24 -16.37
CA ARG A 13 -0.94 3.38 -17.73
C ARG A 13 -0.23 2.40 -18.66
N VAL A 14 -0.91 1.32 -19.06
CA VAL A 14 -0.48 0.52 -20.21
C VAL A 14 -0.55 1.43 -21.45
N LEU A 15 0.58 2.03 -21.81
CA LEU A 15 0.71 2.72 -23.08
C LEU A 15 0.75 1.65 -24.18
N SER A 16 -0.44 1.28 -24.68
CA SER A 16 -0.56 0.51 -25.92
C SER A 16 -0.06 1.39 -27.07
N GLY A 17 1.26 1.41 -27.26
CA GLY A 17 1.93 2.14 -28.33
C GLY A 17 1.76 1.39 -29.65
N GLY A 18 0.59 1.51 -30.28
CA GLY A 18 0.42 1.19 -31.69
C GLY A 18 1.07 2.26 -32.57
N SER A 19 2.40 2.38 -32.52
CA SER A 19 3.13 3.27 -33.43
C SER A 19 3.76 2.44 -34.54
N SER A 20 3.01 2.30 -35.64
CA SER A 20 3.59 2.14 -36.97
C SER A 20 4.42 3.41 -37.25
N LEU A 21 5.69 3.40 -36.87
CA LEU A 21 6.66 4.37 -37.37
C LEU A 21 6.71 4.18 -38.89
N GLY A 22 6.07 5.11 -39.60
CA GLY A 22 6.06 5.17 -41.05
C GLY A 22 7.50 5.18 -41.55
N ARG A 23 7.90 4.08 -42.17
CA ARG A 23 9.10 4.04 -42.99
C ARG A 23 8.84 4.98 -44.16
N ALA A 24 9.68 6.01 -44.33
CA ALA A 24 9.65 6.85 -45.51
C ALA A 24 9.72 5.97 -46.78
N PRO A 25 8.88 6.21 -47.79
CA PRO A 25 8.93 5.41 -49.00
C PRO A 25 10.25 5.66 -49.74
N PRO A 26 10.90 4.61 -50.31
CA PRO A 26 12.03 4.81 -51.17
C PRO A 26 11.58 5.52 -52.45
N LEU A 27 12.31 6.57 -52.83
CA LEU A 27 12.15 7.24 -54.12
C LEU A 27 12.72 6.33 -55.22
N GLY A 28 11.85 5.92 -56.15
CA GLY A 28 12.24 5.49 -57.50
C GLY A 28 11.83 4.07 -57.90
N GLY A 29 11.10 3.97 -59.03
CA GLY A 29 10.93 2.71 -59.79
C GLY A 29 9.61 2.64 -60.57
N SER A 30 9.69 2.76 -61.88
CA SER A 30 8.64 2.71 -62.91
C SER A 30 8.16 1.30 -63.29
N GLY A 31 6.90 1.19 -63.75
CA GLY A 31 6.26 0.00 -64.36
C GLY A 31 5.36 -0.72 -63.35
N GLY A 32 4.12 -1.14 -63.62
CA GLY A 32 3.41 -1.53 -64.83
C GLY A 32 2.51 -2.70 -64.40
N ASP A 33 1.20 -2.55 -64.59
CA ASP A 33 0.09 -3.54 -64.67
C ASP A 33 0.18 -4.89 -63.92
N GLU A 34 -0.83 -5.18 -63.08
CA GLU A 34 -1.75 -6.35 -63.15
C GLU A 34 -2.50 -6.53 -61.81
N ASP A 35 -3.81 -6.24 -61.79
CA ASP A 35 -4.70 -6.40 -60.63
C ASP A 35 -5.57 -7.66 -60.82
N GLY A 36 -5.15 -8.76 -60.20
CA GLY A 36 -5.94 -9.99 -60.06
C GLY A 36 -6.57 -10.04 -58.66
N PRO A 37 -7.77 -10.63 -58.48
CA PRO A 37 -8.45 -10.60 -57.19
C PRO A 37 -7.72 -11.46 -56.16
N GLN A 38 -6.97 -10.79 -55.29
CA GLN A 38 -6.30 -11.32 -54.10
C GLN A 38 -7.36 -11.81 -53.10
N LYS A 39 -7.39 -13.13 -52.86
CA LYS A 39 -8.24 -13.77 -51.85
C LYS A 39 -7.94 -13.22 -50.46
N ASP A 40 -8.96 -12.70 -49.80
CA ASP A 40 -9.00 -12.12 -48.45
C ASP A 40 -8.93 -13.22 -47.36
N GLY A 41 -7.81 -13.92 -47.30
CA GLY A 41 -7.49 -14.83 -46.19
C GLY A 41 -6.73 -14.19 -45.02
N THR A 42 -6.50 -12.87 -45.07
CA THR A 42 -5.49 -12.19 -44.24
C THR A 42 -6.02 -11.63 -42.92
N ASP A 43 -7.34 -11.61 -42.70
CA ASP A 43 -7.95 -10.94 -41.54
C ASP A 43 -7.87 -11.77 -40.24
N ALA A 44 -7.68 -13.09 -40.33
CA ALA A 44 -7.45 -13.95 -39.16
C ALA A 44 -6.01 -13.87 -38.62
N ALA A 45 -5.09 -13.29 -39.41
CA ALA A 45 -3.67 -13.19 -39.12
C ALA A 45 -3.19 -11.75 -38.89
N ARG A 46 -4.10 -10.81 -38.58
CA ARG A 46 -3.76 -9.61 -37.80
C ARG A 46 -3.56 -10.02 -36.33
N ALA A 47 -2.64 -10.98 -36.18
CA ALA A 47 -2.11 -11.54 -34.96
C ALA A 47 -1.78 -10.40 -34.01
N ALA A 48 -2.20 -10.58 -32.76
CA ALA A 48 -1.99 -9.68 -31.64
C ALA A 48 -0.61 -9.00 -31.75
N ALA A 49 -0.61 -7.71 -32.10
CA ALA A 49 0.60 -6.91 -32.05
C ALA A 49 1.20 -7.08 -30.64
N PRO A 50 2.52 -7.28 -30.50
CA PRO A 50 3.14 -7.41 -29.20
C PRO A 50 2.79 -6.18 -28.37
N CYS A 51 1.96 -6.38 -27.34
CA CYS A 51 1.56 -5.32 -26.45
C CYS A 51 2.76 -4.98 -25.58
N SER A 52 3.38 -3.82 -25.83
CA SER A 52 4.39 -3.27 -24.94
C SER A 52 3.71 -2.75 -23.67
N GLY A 53 4.36 -3.00 -22.52
CA GLY A 53 3.91 -2.56 -21.22
C GLY A 53 5.09 -2.12 -20.38
N VAL A 54 4.87 -1.13 -19.52
CA VAL A 54 5.85 -0.67 -18.54
C VAL A 54 5.25 -0.89 -17.15
N VAL A 55 6.06 -1.43 -16.25
CA VAL A 55 5.71 -1.63 -14.84
C VAL A 55 6.83 -1.06 -13.98
N LEU A 56 6.46 -0.44 -12.87
CA LEU A 56 7.37 0.09 -11.87
C LEU A 56 7.26 -0.81 -10.63
N ILE A 57 8.41 -1.13 -10.02
CA ILE A 57 8.51 -1.96 -8.81
C ILE A 57 9.58 -1.41 -7.86
N GLY A 58 9.52 -1.81 -6.60
CA GLY A 58 10.46 -1.41 -5.55
C GLY A 58 10.41 0.09 -5.24
N ASP A 59 11.57 0.67 -4.95
CA ASP A 59 11.69 2.10 -4.62
C ASP A 59 11.13 3.05 -5.70
N ALA A 60 10.96 2.58 -6.94
CA ALA A 60 10.32 3.34 -8.01
C ALA A 60 8.82 3.58 -7.79
N ILE A 61 8.14 2.75 -7.00
CA ILE A 61 6.72 2.92 -6.64
C ILE A 61 6.50 3.30 -5.18
N HIS A 62 7.36 2.88 -4.25
CA HIS A 62 7.20 3.19 -2.83
C HIS A 62 8.54 3.57 -2.17
N CYS A 63 8.93 4.83 -2.29
CA CYS A 63 10.09 5.36 -1.57
C CYS A 63 9.70 5.84 -0.17
N PHE A 64 10.26 5.22 0.86
CA PHE A 64 10.01 5.55 2.26
C PHE A 64 11.30 5.50 3.10
N PRO A 65 11.32 6.08 4.31
CA PRO A 65 12.48 6.04 5.19
C PRO A 65 12.95 4.61 5.52
N PRO A 66 14.26 4.39 5.74
CA PRO A 66 14.80 3.05 5.98
C PRO A 66 14.51 2.48 7.39
N ASP A 67 13.68 3.15 8.18
CA ASP A 67 13.54 2.95 9.64
C ASP A 67 13.12 1.52 10.03
N LEU A 68 12.34 0.84 9.20
CA LEU A 68 11.86 -0.53 9.45
C LEU A 68 12.61 -1.61 8.64
N GLY A 69 13.62 -1.23 7.85
CA GLY A 69 14.40 -2.17 7.03
C GLY A 69 13.58 -2.95 6.00
N GLN A 70 12.49 -2.38 5.48
CA GLN A 70 11.60 -3.08 4.55
C GLN A 70 11.88 -2.83 3.08
N GLY A 71 12.70 -1.85 2.68
CA GLY A 71 12.85 -1.49 1.26
C GLY A 71 13.21 -2.66 0.33
N VAL A 72 14.23 -3.46 0.71
CA VAL A 72 14.61 -4.66 -0.07
C VAL A 72 13.54 -5.75 0.00
N ASN A 73 12.98 -6.00 1.19
CA ASN A 73 11.96 -7.04 1.38
C ASN A 73 10.69 -6.73 0.57
N SER A 74 10.19 -5.50 0.61
CA SER A 74 9.02 -5.07 -0.15
C SER A 74 9.30 -5.11 -1.66
N SER A 75 10.49 -4.67 -2.10
CA SER A 75 10.89 -4.76 -3.50
C SER A 75 10.93 -6.21 -4.01
N MET A 76 11.40 -7.15 -3.18
CA MET A 76 11.37 -8.58 -3.52
C MET A 76 9.94 -9.12 -3.57
N THR A 77 9.07 -8.69 -2.66
CA THR A 77 7.64 -9.02 -2.68
C THR A 77 6.98 -8.50 -3.97
N ASP A 78 7.26 -7.26 -4.40
CA ASP A 78 6.72 -6.72 -5.66
C ASP A 78 7.12 -7.60 -6.85
N ALA A 79 8.39 -8.00 -6.94
CA ALA A 79 8.89 -8.86 -8.01
C ALA A 79 8.19 -10.23 -8.01
N LEU A 80 7.95 -10.80 -6.83
CA LEU A 80 7.21 -12.05 -6.67
C LEU A 80 5.75 -11.92 -7.12
N VAL A 81 5.05 -10.87 -6.69
CA VAL A 81 3.64 -10.63 -7.07
C VAL A 81 3.51 -10.35 -8.56
N LEU A 82 4.47 -9.64 -9.16
CA LEU A 82 4.53 -9.43 -10.61
C LEU A 82 4.71 -10.76 -11.36
N ALA A 83 5.63 -11.61 -10.91
CA ALA A 83 5.84 -12.94 -11.50
C ALA A 83 4.55 -13.78 -11.44
N GLN A 84 3.88 -13.82 -10.28
CA GLN A 84 2.60 -14.52 -10.12
C GLN A 84 1.51 -13.97 -11.05
N ALA A 85 1.40 -12.64 -11.19
CA ALA A 85 0.44 -12.03 -12.09
C ALA A 85 0.72 -12.35 -13.57
N LEU A 86 2.00 -12.44 -13.95
CA LEU A 86 2.41 -12.87 -15.30
C LEU A 86 2.05 -14.33 -15.55
N ASP A 87 2.32 -15.21 -14.58
CA ASP A 87 1.99 -16.64 -14.68
C ASP A 87 0.49 -16.86 -14.82
N GLU A 88 -0.32 -16.22 -13.97
CA GLU A 88 -1.79 -16.26 -14.03
C GLU A 88 -2.36 -15.72 -15.34
N ALA A 89 -1.70 -14.71 -15.92
CA ALA A 89 -2.08 -14.13 -17.20
C ALA A 89 -1.49 -14.88 -18.41
N SER A 90 -0.76 -15.99 -18.20
CA SER A 90 -0.06 -16.74 -19.24
C SER A 90 0.86 -15.83 -20.07
N GLY A 91 1.55 -14.90 -19.42
CA GLY A 91 2.46 -13.93 -20.05
C GLY A 91 1.76 -12.76 -20.76
N ASN A 92 0.42 -12.67 -20.74
CA ASN A 92 -0.29 -11.55 -21.35
C ASN A 92 -0.17 -10.28 -20.51
N LEU A 93 0.71 -9.35 -20.92
CA LEU A 93 0.96 -8.10 -20.20
C LEU A 93 -0.29 -7.24 -19.99
N ALA A 94 -1.20 -7.18 -20.97
CA ALA A 94 -2.43 -6.39 -20.85
C ALA A 94 -3.37 -6.92 -19.74
N ARG A 95 -3.23 -8.20 -19.35
CA ARG A 95 -3.96 -8.80 -18.23
C ARG A 95 -3.12 -8.82 -16.94
N ALA A 96 -1.82 -9.11 -17.04
CA ALA A 96 -0.93 -9.24 -15.89
C ALA A 96 -0.73 -7.91 -15.15
N LEU A 97 -0.50 -6.80 -15.86
CA LEU A 97 -0.15 -5.52 -15.24
C LEU A 97 -1.30 -4.95 -14.39
N PRO A 98 -2.58 -4.96 -14.83
CA PRO A 98 -3.69 -4.58 -13.97
C PRO A 98 -3.86 -5.50 -12.75
N LEU A 99 -3.61 -6.81 -12.89
CA LEU A 99 -3.65 -7.75 -11.76
C LEU A 99 -2.56 -7.43 -10.73
N PHE A 100 -1.34 -7.15 -11.19
CA PHE A 100 -0.25 -6.71 -10.34
C PHE A 100 -0.59 -5.40 -9.62
N GLU A 101 -1.07 -4.37 -10.33
CA GLU A 101 -1.44 -3.08 -9.73
C GLU A 101 -2.49 -3.23 -8.64
N ALA A 102 -3.55 -3.99 -8.91
CA ALA A 102 -4.65 -4.21 -7.97
C ALA A 102 -4.20 -4.89 -6.67
N ARG A 103 -3.17 -5.75 -6.74
CA ARG A 103 -2.59 -6.43 -5.58
C ARG A 103 -1.58 -5.54 -4.86
N GLN A 104 -0.71 -4.86 -5.59
CA GLN A 104 0.46 -4.19 -5.00
C GLN A 104 0.19 -2.76 -4.53
N ALA A 105 -0.71 -2.02 -5.19
CA ALA A 105 -1.03 -0.65 -4.80
C ALA A 105 -1.49 -0.50 -3.33
N PRO A 106 -2.45 -1.32 -2.80
CA PRO A 106 -2.85 -1.20 -1.41
C PRO A 106 -1.74 -1.59 -0.42
N GLU A 107 -0.90 -2.57 -0.78
CA GLU A 107 0.26 -2.98 0.04
C GLU A 107 1.30 -1.87 0.13
N ALA A 108 1.67 -1.28 -1.00
CA ALA A 108 2.60 -0.16 -1.07
C ALA A 108 2.11 1.05 -0.25
N ALA A 109 0.83 1.39 -0.37
CA ALA A 109 0.21 2.47 0.41
C ALA A 109 0.20 2.16 1.91
N ALA A 110 -0.15 0.93 2.30
CA ALA A 110 -0.15 0.52 3.71
C ALA A 110 1.27 0.54 4.31
N LEU A 111 2.28 0.09 3.55
CA LEU A 111 3.67 0.13 3.97
C LEU A 111 4.16 1.57 4.17
N ALA A 112 3.91 2.47 3.20
CA ALA A 112 4.27 3.87 3.31
C ALA A 112 3.64 4.54 4.56
N GLU A 113 2.38 4.20 4.86
CA GLU A 113 1.70 4.68 6.06
C GLU A 113 2.33 4.12 7.35
N ILE A 114 2.62 2.81 7.38
CA ILE A 114 3.29 2.14 8.51
C ILE A 114 4.62 2.82 8.86
N MET A 115 5.38 3.29 7.87
CA MET A 115 6.66 3.97 8.09
C MET A 115 6.51 5.25 8.92
N THR A 116 5.36 5.92 8.85
CA THR A 116 5.12 7.19 9.58
C THR A 116 4.95 7.01 11.09
N PHE A 117 4.52 5.82 11.54
CA PHE A 117 4.24 5.56 12.95
C PHE A 117 4.99 4.36 13.54
N GLY A 118 5.56 3.49 12.70
CA GLY A 118 6.21 2.26 13.11
C GLY A 118 7.49 2.48 13.88
N PHE A 119 8.37 3.36 13.40
CA PHE A 119 9.62 3.73 14.09
C PHE A 119 10.17 5.13 13.73
N PRO A 120 9.35 6.21 13.84
CA PRO A 120 9.62 7.50 13.20
C PRO A 120 10.78 8.33 13.77
N TYR A 121 11.33 7.98 14.95
CA TYR A 121 12.31 8.81 15.66
C TYR A 121 13.69 8.15 15.81
N GLN A 122 14.05 7.26 14.89
CA GLN A 122 15.31 6.49 14.93
C GLN A 122 16.56 7.40 14.95
N TYR A 123 16.56 8.48 14.17
CA TYR A 123 17.73 9.36 14.00
C TYR A 123 17.75 10.57 14.94
N ASN A 124 17.17 10.43 16.14
CA ASN A 124 17.14 11.48 17.18
C ASN A 124 16.67 12.86 16.70
N GLN A 125 15.72 12.88 15.77
CA GLN A 125 15.20 14.11 15.17
C GLN A 125 14.53 15.02 16.20
N ASP A 126 13.92 14.43 17.23
CA ASP A 126 13.24 15.12 18.33
C ASP A 126 13.20 14.23 19.57
N THR A 127 13.98 14.56 20.58
CA THR A 127 14.08 13.79 21.83
C THR A 127 12.75 13.73 22.58
N PHE A 128 11.97 14.82 22.57
CA PHE A 128 10.70 14.90 23.30
C PHE A 128 9.66 13.99 22.65
N LYS A 129 9.50 14.10 21.33
CA LYS A 129 8.57 13.22 20.59
C LYS A 129 9.00 11.76 20.63
N ARG A 130 10.31 11.48 20.58
CA ARG A 130 10.83 10.12 20.77
C ARG A 130 10.41 9.55 22.12
N ASN A 131 10.53 10.31 23.20
CA ASN A 131 10.16 9.85 24.54
C ASN A 131 8.65 9.60 24.66
N LEU A 132 7.81 10.47 24.07
CA LEU A 132 6.36 10.24 24.00
C LEU A 132 6.00 9.00 23.19
N TRP A 133 6.65 8.80 22.05
CA TRP A 133 6.48 7.61 21.23
C TRP A 133 6.92 6.34 21.98
N MET A 134 8.07 6.37 22.67
CA MET A 134 8.54 5.27 23.52
C MET A 134 7.55 4.94 24.63
N LEU A 135 7.01 5.95 25.32
CA LEU A 135 5.99 5.76 26.34
C LEU A 135 4.74 5.09 25.76
N ASN A 136 4.28 5.55 24.58
CA ASN A 136 3.15 4.95 23.88
C ASN A 136 3.43 3.48 23.52
N THR A 137 4.62 3.18 23.01
CA THR A 137 5.07 1.82 22.66
C THR A 137 5.09 0.89 23.88
N VAL A 138 5.63 1.35 25.01
CA VAL A 138 5.64 0.58 26.28
C VAL A 138 4.22 0.33 26.77
N LEU A 139 3.38 1.37 26.81
CA LEU A 139 1.98 1.24 27.23
C LEU A 139 1.23 0.21 26.38
N ARG A 140 1.35 0.31 25.05
CA ARG A 140 0.70 -0.64 24.13
C ARG A 140 1.26 -2.06 24.28
N SER A 141 2.55 -2.21 24.58
CA SER A 141 3.15 -3.52 24.84
C SER A 141 2.64 -4.13 26.14
N ALA A 142 2.47 -3.32 27.19
CA ALA A 142 1.85 -3.76 28.43
C ALA A 142 0.37 -4.16 28.22
N LEU A 143 -0.40 -3.36 27.47
CA LEU A 143 -1.79 -3.67 27.11
C LEU A 143 -1.89 -4.98 26.32
N HIS A 144 -0.99 -5.22 25.36
CA HIS A 144 -0.91 -6.48 24.64
C HIS A 144 -0.55 -7.65 25.56
N GLY A 145 0.39 -7.46 26.49
CA GLY A 145 0.74 -8.48 27.48
C GLY A 145 -0.43 -8.86 28.40
N LEU A 146 -1.26 -7.89 28.79
CA LEU A 146 -2.43 -8.11 29.64
C LEU A 146 -3.63 -8.67 28.87
N PHE A 147 -3.86 -8.20 27.64
CA PHE A 147 -5.02 -8.58 26.82
C PHE A 147 -4.60 -8.85 25.37
N PRO A 148 -3.90 -9.96 25.10
CA PRO A 148 -3.36 -10.27 23.77
C PRO A 148 -4.45 -10.52 22.71
N TRP A 149 -5.67 -10.86 23.14
CA TRP A 149 -6.84 -11.01 22.28
C TRP A 149 -7.46 -9.65 21.86
N ALA A 150 -7.20 -8.58 22.63
CA ALA A 150 -7.78 -7.25 22.41
C ALA A 150 -6.81 -6.26 21.76
N PHE A 151 -5.50 -6.41 21.95
CA PHE A 151 -4.52 -5.47 21.41
C PHE A 151 -3.48 -6.22 20.58
N SER A 152 -3.13 -5.69 19.41
CA SER A 152 -2.10 -6.29 18.57
C SER A 152 -0.69 -6.11 19.19
N PRO A 153 0.27 -6.98 18.85
CA PRO A 153 1.68 -6.70 19.06
C PRO A 153 2.11 -5.37 18.43
N GLN A 154 3.27 -4.87 18.83
CA GLN A 154 3.87 -3.66 18.25
C GLN A 154 4.14 -3.81 16.75
N THR A 155 4.03 -2.71 16.01
CA THR A 155 4.22 -2.66 14.54
C THR A 155 5.53 -3.31 14.10
N PHE A 156 6.65 -3.02 14.78
CA PHE A 156 7.96 -3.59 14.44
C PHE A 156 8.09 -5.11 14.72
N MET A 157 7.18 -5.70 15.52
CA MET A 157 7.08 -7.15 15.69
C MET A 157 6.24 -7.77 14.58
N LEU A 158 5.15 -7.11 14.19
CA LEU A 158 4.24 -7.57 13.13
C LEU A 158 4.92 -7.56 11.76
N ILE A 159 5.69 -6.52 11.44
CA ILE A 159 6.38 -6.37 10.14
C ILE A 159 7.43 -7.46 9.87
N ARG A 160 7.88 -8.18 10.91
CA ARG A 160 8.81 -9.29 10.78
C ARG A 160 8.13 -10.62 10.44
N ARG A 161 6.79 -10.67 10.48
CA ARG A 161 6.02 -11.86 10.18
C ARG A 161 5.72 -11.89 8.69
N ALA A 162 6.39 -12.78 7.96
CA ALA A 162 6.23 -12.91 6.51
C ALA A 162 4.81 -13.34 6.08
N GLU A 163 4.02 -13.90 7.00
CA GLU A 163 2.66 -14.37 6.70
C GLU A 163 1.61 -13.25 6.69
N MET A 164 1.95 -12.05 7.18
CA MET A 164 1.04 -10.92 7.20
C MET A 164 1.35 -9.95 6.07
N SER A 165 0.30 -9.56 5.35
CA SER A 165 0.36 -8.42 4.42
C SER A 165 0.51 -7.09 5.16
N TYR A 166 1.04 -6.07 4.50
CA TYR A 166 1.16 -4.73 5.09
C TYR A 166 -0.21 -4.11 5.36
N VAL A 167 -1.21 -4.41 4.52
CA VAL A 167 -2.60 -4.01 4.77
C VAL A 167 -3.12 -4.59 6.09
N GLN A 168 -2.94 -5.88 6.32
CA GLN A 168 -3.36 -6.53 7.57
C GLN A 168 -2.63 -5.97 8.79
N ILE A 169 -1.33 -5.68 8.66
CA ILE A 169 -0.55 -5.05 9.74
C ILE A 169 -1.13 -3.68 10.07
N ARG A 170 -1.40 -2.85 9.05
CA ARG A 170 -2.02 -1.53 9.24
C ARG A 170 -3.36 -1.64 9.94
N GLU A 171 -4.24 -2.52 9.47
CA GLU A 171 -5.57 -2.73 10.05
C GLU A 171 -5.51 -3.20 11.51
N ALA A 172 -4.60 -4.11 11.83
CA ALA A 172 -4.38 -4.57 13.21
C ALA A 172 -3.94 -3.43 14.13
N VAL A 173 -3.02 -2.56 13.65
CA VAL A 173 -2.56 -1.38 14.40
C VAL A 173 -3.69 -0.36 14.57
N HIS A 174 -4.46 -0.09 13.52
CA HIS A 174 -5.59 0.85 13.56
C HIS A 174 -6.68 0.37 14.51
N THR A 175 -7.06 -0.89 14.44
CA THR A 175 -8.04 -1.52 15.35
C THR A 175 -7.58 -1.39 16.79
N THR A 176 -6.29 -1.64 17.07
CA THR A 176 -5.71 -1.48 18.39
C THR A 176 -5.76 -0.02 18.87
N THR A 177 -5.45 0.93 17.99
CA THR A 177 -5.54 2.37 18.30
C THR A 177 -6.98 2.79 18.60
N GLN A 178 -7.94 2.34 17.80
CA GLN A 178 -9.36 2.61 18.03
C GLN A 178 -9.84 2.05 19.37
N ARG A 179 -9.46 0.80 19.71
CA ARG A 179 -9.79 0.18 21.00
C ARG A 179 -9.24 0.97 22.18
N ILE A 180 -8.02 1.48 22.07
CA ILE A 180 -7.41 2.35 23.09
C ILE A 180 -8.20 3.65 23.25
N TRP A 181 -8.59 4.30 22.14
CA TRP A 181 -9.38 5.54 22.20
C TRP A 181 -10.77 5.33 22.78
N VAL A 182 -11.45 4.24 22.41
CA VAL A 182 -12.74 3.87 23.00
C VAL A 182 -12.60 3.65 24.50
N LEU A 183 -11.60 2.89 24.93
CA LEU A 183 -11.32 2.66 26.35
C LEU A 183 -11.03 3.96 27.11
N ALA A 184 -10.22 4.86 26.53
CA ALA A 184 -9.94 6.16 27.14
C ALA A 184 -11.21 7.02 27.24
N GLY A 185 -12.03 7.05 26.20
CA GLY A 185 -13.29 7.79 26.18
C GLY A 185 -14.30 7.26 27.20
N THR A 186 -14.44 5.94 27.34
CA THR A 186 -15.33 5.35 28.35
C THR A 186 -14.86 5.63 29.77
N LEU A 187 -13.56 5.52 30.06
CA LEU A 187 -13.00 5.87 31.37
C LEU A 187 -13.20 7.36 31.70
N ALA A 188 -13.00 8.25 30.73
CA ALA A 188 -13.23 9.68 30.93
C ALA A 188 -14.71 9.99 31.22
N ALA A 189 -15.64 9.38 30.48
CA ALA A 189 -17.08 9.53 30.72
C ALA A 189 -17.47 9.03 32.12
N LEU A 190 -16.96 7.88 32.55
CA LEU A 190 -17.20 7.34 33.89
C LEU A 190 -16.64 8.25 34.99
N ALA A 191 -15.44 8.82 34.80
CA ALA A 191 -14.85 9.77 35.74
C ALA A 191 -15.71 11.04 35.88
N ILE A 192 -16.22 11.58 34.76
CA ILE A 192 -17.13 12.73 34.77
C ILE A 192 -18.42 12.39 35.54
N LEU A 193 -19.03 11.23 35.27
CA LEU A 193 -20.24 10.80 35.98
C LEU A 193 -20.00 10.64 37.47
N ALA A 194 -18.87 10.06 37.88
CA ALA A 194 -18.50 9.93 39.28
C ALA A 194 -18.33 11.29 39.97
N ILE A 195 -17.63 12.24 39.32
CA ILE A 195 -17.48 13.61 39.84
C ILE A 195 -18.85 14.29 39.99
N ARG A 196 -19.74 14.16 38.98
CA ARG A 196 -21.09 14.73 39.07
C ARG A 196 -21.90 14.13 40.22
N ALA A 197 -21.84 12.80 40.41
CA ALA A 197 -22.52 12.13 41.51
C ALA A 197 -22.02 12.62 42.88
N ILE A 198 -20.70 12.81 43.04
CA ILE A 198 -20.10 13.34 44.27
C ILE A 198 -20.56 14.77 44.54
N VAL A 199 -20.57 15.64 43.53
CA VAL A 199 -21.03 17.04 43.67
C VAL A 199 -22.50 17.11 44.04
N VAL A 200 -23.36 16.30 43.42
CA VAL A 200 -24.79 16.22 43.76
C VAL A 200 -24.98 15.73 45.19
N ALA A 201 -24.27 14.68 45.61
CA ALA A 201 -24.34 14.17 46.97
C ALA A 201 -23.86 15.18 48.02
N ALA A 202 -22.83 15.96 47.72
CA ALA A 202 -22.32 17.01 48.61
C ALA A 202 -23.23 18.26 48.67
N GLY A 203 -24.03 18.51 47.64
CA GLY A 203 -24.99 19.61 47.58
C GLY A 203 -26.39 19.28 48.13
N ALA A 204 -26.66 18.03 48.51
CA ALA A 204 -27.94 17.65 49.10
C ALA A 204 -28.02 18.14 50.56
N PRO A 205 -29.03 18.96 50.93
CA PRO A 205 -29.19 19.39 52.31
C PRO A 205 -29.51 18.17 53.20
N VAL A 206 -28.79 18.06 54.32
CA VAL A 206 -29.07 17.07 55.36
C VAL A 206 -30.36 17.51 56.07
N SER A 207 -31.48 16.89 55.70
CA SER A 207 -32.79 17.08 56.32
C SER A 207 -32.86 16.41 57.69
#